data_AF-A0AA39W9D2-F1
#
_entry.id   AF-A0AA39W9D2-F1
#
_cell.length_a   1.000
_cell.length_b   1.000
_cell.length_c   1.000
_cell.angle_alpha   90.00
_cell.angle_beta   90.00
_cell.angle_gamma   90.00
#
_symmetry.space_group_name_H-M   'P 1'
#
loop_
_entity.id
_entity.type
_entity.pdbx_description
1 polymer ?
#
loop_
_entity_poly.entity_id
_entity_poly.type
_entity_poly.pdbx_seq_one_letter_code
_entity_poly.pdbx_strand_id
1 'polypeptide(L)'
;MFDRKAELLHSAGHLMDAGMQNVGLGHLEPGNGYFFPDGPYVEYKGMAPQSKLQSKPKELELEANAMISSGGKVSVAVLPYEEASKLCDGVLPDYIPKVSQIQTKKGMTKVFYTVGS
;
A
#
# COMPACT_ATOMS: atom_id res chain seq x y z
N MET A 1 -23.94 -8.99 -6.05
CA MET A 1 -23.83 -8.11 -4.87
C MET A 1 -22.34 -7.97 -4.61
N PHE A 2 -21.75 -6.82 -4.97
CA PHE A 2 -20.32 -6.58 -4.76
C PHE A 2 -20.07 -6.51 -3.25
N ASP A 3 -19.07 -7.24 -2.75
CA ASP A 3 -18.72 -7.21 -1.34
C ASP A 3 -18.00 -5.89 -1.02
N ARG A 4 -18.78 -4.89 -0.60
CA ARG A 4 -18.27 -3.56 -0.22
C ARG A 4 -17.14 -3.62 0.81
N LYS A 5 -17.06 -4.67 1.62
CA LYS A 5 -15.96 -4.80 2.60
C LYS A 5 -14.63 -5.08 1.92
N ALA A 6 -14.60 -5.90 0.88
CA ALA A 6 -13.37 -6.21 0.15
C ALA A 6 -12.77 -4.96 -0.52
N GLU A 7 -13.61 -4.09 -1.10
CA GLU A 7 -13.21 -2.84 -1.74
C GLU A 7 -12.61 -1.83 -0.73
N LEU A 8 -13.22 -1.74 0.47
CA LEU A 8 -12.71 -0.91 1.57
C LEU A 8 -11.36 -1.43 2.08
N LEU A 9 -11.23 -2.75 2.26
CA LEU A 9 -9.98 -3.36 2.72
C LEU A 9 -8.86 -3.16 1.71
N HIS A 10 -9.14 -3.29 0.41
CA HIS A 10 -8.16 -3.01 -0.64
C HIS A 10 -7.75 -1.53 -0.66
N SER A 11 -8.71 -0.62 -0.56
CA SER A 11 -8.45 0.83 -0.50
C SER A 11 -7.65 1.21 0.74
N ALA A 12 -7.92 0.55 1.88
CA ALA A 12 -7.12 0.71 3.09
C ALA A 12 -5.67 0.27 2.89
N GLY A 13 -5.40 -0.71 2.02
CA GLY A 13 -4.04 -1.07 1.62
C GLY A 13 -3.27 0.12 1.04
N HIS A 14 -3.87 0.83 0.07
CA HIS A 14 -3.27 2.03 -0.53
C HIS A 14 -3.06 3.15 0.49
N LEU A 15 -3.99 3.30 1.43
CA LEU A 15 -3.85 4.26 2.54
C LEU A 15 -2.64 3.93 3.43
N MET A 16 -2.42 2.64 3.72
CA MET A 16 -1.27 2.20 4.52
C MET A 16 0.06 2.46 3.81
N ASP A 17 0.13 2.24 2.48
CA ASP A 17 1.34 2.54 1.71
C ASP A 17 1.73 4.03 1.79
N ALA A 18 0.75 4.93 1.69
CA ALA A 18 0.97 6.36 1.90
C ALA A 18 1.40 6.68 3.35
N GLY A 19 0.72 6.07 4.34
CA GLY A 19 1.04 6.25 5.75
C GLY A 19 2.48 5.83 6.09
N MET A 20 2.94 4.71 5.52
CA MET A 20 4.31 4.22 5.70
C MET A 20 5.36 5.22 5.22
N GLN A 21 5.12 5.91 4.11
CA GLN A 21 5.99 6.99 3.64
C GLN A 21 6.02 8.14 4.66
N ASN A 22 4.85 8.57 5.13
CA ASN A 22 4.71 9.73 6.01
C ASN A 22 5.30 9.50 7.41
N VAL A 23 5.23 8.28 7.95
CA VAL A 23 5.82 7.94 9.27
C VAL A 23 7.32 7.62 9.20
N GLY A 24 7.98 7.86 8.07
CA GLY A 24 9.42 7.64 7.90
C GLY A 24 9.84 6.18 7.74
N LEU A 25 8.93 5.33 7.24
CA LEU A 25 9.18 3.95 6.85
C LEU A 25 9.13 3.74 5.33
N GLY A 26 9.14 4.82 4.54
CA GLY A 26 9.08 4.75 3.07
C GLY A 26 10.27 4.06 2.40
N HIS A 27 11.34 3.77 3.14
CA HIS A 27 12.46 2.95 2.65
C HIS A 27 12.14 1.45 2.63
N LEU A 28 11.02 1.02 3.23
CA LEU A 28 10.55 -0.36 3.15
C LEU A 28 9.73 -0.54 1.87
N GLU A 29 10.09 -1.55 1.09
CA GLU A 29 9.42 -1.83 -0.19
C GLU A 29 8.09 -2.54 0.06
N PRO A 30 6.97 -2.08 -0.54
CA PRO A 30 5.69 -2.80 -0.46
C PRO A 30 5.78 -4.22 -1.02
N GLY A 31 5.12 -5.15 -0.35
CA GLY A 31 5.03 -6.56 -0.67
C GLY A 31 3.59 -6.98 -0.98
N ASN A 32 3.20 -8.17 -0.52
CA ASN A 32 1.84 -8.65 -0.74
C ASN A 32 0.87 -8.03 0.27
N GLY A 33 -0.37 -7.83 -0.18
CA GLY A 33 -1.50 -7.54 0.69
C GLY A 33 -2.48 -8.72 0.75
N TYR A 34 -3.15 -8.86 1.89
CA TYR A 34 -4.30 -9.72 2.07
C TYR A 34 -5.45 -8.84 2.54
N PHE A 35 -6.51 -8.76 1.73
CA PHE A 35 -7.60 -7.80 1.92
C PHE A 35 -8.94 -8.49 2.14
N PHE A 36 -8.93 -9.59 2.90
CA PHE A 36 -10.14 -10.29 3.32
C PHE A 36 -10.47 -9.97 4.78
N PRO A 37 -11.74 -10.14 5.21
CA PRO A 37 -12.18 -9.77 6.56
C PRO A 37 -11.45 -10.48 7.71
N ASP A 38 -10.85 -11.64 7.47
CA ASP A 38 -10.20 -12.50 8.49
C ASP A 38 -8.80 -12.01 8.91
N GLY A 39 -8.64 -10.69 9.09
CA GLY A 39 -7.38 -10.07 9.46
C GLY A 39 -6.59 -9.58 8.24
N PRO A 40 -6.97 -8.43 7.67
CA PRO A 40 -6.26 -7.86 6.53
C PRO A 40 -4.83 -7.47 6.93
N TYR A 41 -3.90 -7.58 5.98
CA TYR A 41 -2.51 -7.22 6.19
C TYR A 41 -1.86 -6.71 4.91
N VAL A 42 -0.80 -5.94 5.09
CA VAL A 42 0.14 -5.55 4.03
C VAL A 42 1.54 -5.89 4.51
N GLU A 43 2.35 -6.41 3.60
CA GLU A 43 3.73 -6.80 3.90
C GLU A 43 4.69 -5.76 3.36
N TYR A 44 5.79 -5.52 4.08
CA TYR A 44 6.84 -4.62 3.64
C TYR A 44 8.21 -5.29 3.81
N LYS A 45 9.06 -5.15 2.81
CA LYS A 45 10.40 -5.73 2.77
C LYS A 45 11.43 -4.68 3.16
N GLY A 46 12.41 -5.09 3.95
CA GLY A 46 13.51 -4.26 4.40
C GLY A 46 13.82 -4.47 5.87
N MET A 47 14.73 -3.67 6.40
CA MET A 47 15.09 -3.70 7.82
C MET A 47 14.76 -2.36 8.47
N ALA A 48 14.20 -2.43 9.68
CA ALA A 48 14.04 -1.30 10.56
C ALA A 48 14.44 -1.72 11.97
N PRO A 49 15.16 -0.87 12.73
CA PRO A 49 15.46 -1.13 14.13
C PRO A 49 14.18 -1.39 14.92
N GLN A 50 14.17 -2.41 15.78
CA GLN A 50 12.98 -2.76 16.58
C GLN A 50 12.49 -1.60 17.45
N SER A 51 13.42 -0.77 17.96
CA SER A 51 13.10 0.46 18.70
C SER A 51 12.30 1.45 17.87
N LYS A 52 12.55 1.53 16.55
CA LYS A 52 11.81 2.38 15.63
C LYS A 52 10.46 1.80 15.25
N LEU A 53 10.20 0.51 15.48
CA LEU A 53 8.94 -0.15 15.10
C LEU A 53 7.88 -0.12 16.21
N GLN A 54 8.26 -0.01 17.48
CA GLN A 54 7.30 -0.07 18.60
C GLN A 54 6.25 1.05 18.58
N SER A 55 6.64 2.27 18.22
CA SER A 55 5.72 3.42 18.17
C SER A 55 4.93 3.52 16.87
N LYS A 56 5.35 2.80 15.81
CA LYS A 56 4.85 2.99 14.45
C LYS A 56 3.41 2.58 14.24
N PRO A 57 2.87 1.52 14.87
CA PRO A 57 1.44 1.21 14.75
C PRO A 57 0.56 2.40 15.17
N LYS A 58 0.92 3.08 16.26
CA LYS A 58 0.17 4.25 16.75
C LYS A 58 0.34 5.46 15.84
N GLU A 59 1.56 5.71 15.35
CA GLU A 59 1.80 6.81 14.40
C GLU A 59 1.06 6.57 13.08
N LEU A 60 1.04 5.34 12.57
CA LEU A 60 0.31 4.96 11.36
C LEU A 60 -1.20 5.12 11.53
N GLU A 61 -1.75 4.73 12.68
CA GLU A 61 -3.17 4.92 12.96
C GLU A 61 -3.55 6.41 12.99
N LEU A 62 -2.73 7.25 13.63
CA LEU A 62 -2.94 8.70 13.66
C LEU A 62 -2.87 9.31 12.26
N GLU A 63 -1.87 8.91 11.48
CA GLU A 63 -1.67 9.40 10.11
C GLU A 63 -2.79 8.95 9.17
N ALA A 64 -3.20 7.68 9.24
CA ALA A 64 -4.32 7.16 8.46
C ALA A 64 -5.61 7.91 8.77
N ASN A 65 -5.92 8.14 10.06
CA ASN A 65 -7.08 8.91 10.46
C ASN A 65 -7.00 10.37 9.99
N ALA A 66 -5.81 10.98 9.99
CA ALA A 66 -5.62 12.33 9.45
C ALA A 66 -5.91 12.38 7.95
N MET A 67 -5.41 11.43 7.15
CA MET A 67 -5.68 11.31 5.71
C MET A 67 -7.16 11.03 5.40
N ILE A 68 -7.82 10.19 6.21
CA ILE A 68 -9.26 9.94 6.08
C ILE A 68 -10.02 11.24 6.38
N SER A 69 -9.63 11.96 7.43
CA SER A 69 -10.28 13.21 7.82
C SER A 69 -10.06 14.34 6.83
N SER A 70 -8.88 14.43 6.20
CA SER A 70 -8.64 15.42 5.14
C SER A 70 -9.45 15.10 3.88
N GLY A 71 -9.77 13.82 3.69
CA GLY A 71 -10.39 13.32 2.47
C GLY A 71 -9.43 13.43 1.27
N GLY A 72 -9.89 12.91 0.14
CA GLY A 72 -9.13 12.95 -1.10
C GLY A 72 -9.93 12.29 -2.22
N LYS A 73 -9.86 12.86 -3.42
CA LYS A 73 -10.48 12.23 -4.59
C LYS A 73 -9.53 11.13 -5.10
N VAL A 74 -9.99 9.88 -5.03
CA VAL A 74 -9.34 8.76 -5.72
C VAL A 74 -9.85 8.70 -7.15
N SER A 75 -8.95 8.67 -8.13
CA SER A 75 -9.29 8.57 -9.56
C SER A 75 -8.52 7.43 -10.21
N VAL A 76 -9.17 6.76 -11.17
CA VAL A 76 -8.56 5.74 -12.01
C VAL A 76 -8.55 6.25 -13.45
N ALA A 77 -7.42 6.09 -14.14
CA ALA A 77 -7.28 6.43 -15.54
C ALA A 77 -6.57 5.29 -16.29
N VAL A 78 -6.95 5.09 -17.54
CA VAL A 78 -6.22 4.22 -18.47
C VAL A 78 -5.37 5.13 -19.34
N LEU A 79 -4.05 4.97 -19.25
CA LEU A 79 -3.09 5.83 -19.92
C LEU A 79 -2.15 5.00 -20.80
N PRO A 80 -1.66 5.55 -21.93
CA PRO A 80 -0.53 4.98 -22.65
C PRO A 80 0.70 4.87 -21.74
N TYR A 81 1.57 3.89 -22.01
CA TYR A 81 2.79 3.63 -21.22
C TYR A 81 3.63 4.91 -20.99
N GLU A 82 3.83 5.69 -22.05
CA GLU A 82 4.63 6.91 -22.00
C GLU A 82 4.02 8.01 -21.11
N GLU A 83 2.69 8.10 -21.05
CA GLU A 83 1.99 9.06 -20.17
C GLU A 83 2.01 8.58 -18.72
N ALA A 84 1.80 7.28 -18.49
CA ALA A 84 1.92 6.68 -17.15
C ALA A 84 3.34 6.83 -16.60
N SER A 85 4.36 6.60 -17.42
CA SER A 85 5.76 6.75 -17.04
C SER A 85 6.06 8.19 -16.61
N LYS A 86 5.59 9.20 -17.35
CA LYS A 86 5.76 10.62 -16.97
C LYS A 86 5.13 10.97 -15.62
N LEU A 87 4.00 10.36 -15.27
CA LEU A 87 3.35 10.57 -13.98
C LEU A 87 4.06 9.87 -12.82
N CYS A 88 4.87 8.85 -13.11
CA CYS A 88 5.65 8.08 -12.13
C CYS A 88 7.14 8.43 -12.19
N ASP A 89 7.47 9.72 -12.37
CA ASP A 89 8.86 10.23 -12.43
C ASP A 89 9.76 9.53 -13.47
N GLY A 90 9.16 9.06 -14.56
CA GLY A 90 9.85 8.34 -15.64
C GLY A 90 10.13 6.87 -15.35
N VAL A 91 9.78 6.35 -14.17
CA VAL A 91 10.09 4.98 -13.74
C VAL A 91 8.81 4.20 -13.52
N LEU A 92 8.59 3.18 -14.35
CA LEU A 92 7.56 2.17 -14.11
C LEU A 92 8.25 0.86 -13.68
N PRO A 93 7.61 0.04 -12.83
CA PRO A 93 8.17 -1.24 -12.43
C PRO A 93 8.52 -2.14 -13.62
N ASP A 94 9.63 -2.88 -13.53
CA ASP A 94 10.17 -3.71 -14.62
C ASP A 94 9.21 -4.83 -15.09
N TYR A 95 8.26 -5.22 -14.24
CA TYR A 95 7.22 -6.21 -14.57
C TYR A 95 6.06 -5.63 -15.39
N ILE A 96 6.03 -4.31 -15.60
CA ILE A 96 5.13 -3.66 -16.56
C ILE A 96 5.92 -3.59 -17.86
N PRO A 97 5.89 -4.66 -18.67
CA PRO A 97 6.59 -4.64 -19.92
C PRO A 97 6.02 -3.52 -20.79
N LYS A 98 6.86 -2.96 -21.65
CA LYS A 98 6.37 -2.19 -22.80
C LYS A 98 5.42 -3.04 -23.69
N VAL A 99 5.30 -4.35 -23.41
CA VAL A 99 4.39 -5.34 -24.04
C VAL A 99 3.92 -6.43 -23.05
N SER A 100 2.64 -6.38 -22.67
CA SER A 100 1.88 -7.19 -21.69
C SER A 100 2.22 -8.69 -21.51
N GLN A 101 2.77 -9.10 -20.34
CA GLN A 101 2.47 -10.35 -19.57
C GLN A 101 3.43 -10.56 -18.36
N ILE A 102 2.92 -11.06 -17.22
CA ILE A 102 3.52 -11.06 -15.85
C ILE A 102 3.66 -12.47 -15.26
N GLN A 103 4.72 -12.77 -14.48
CA GLN A 103 4.73 -13.71 -13.31
C GLN A 103 5.83 -13.35 -12.27
N THR A 104 5.64 -13.65 -10.95
CA THR A 104 6.53 -13.26 -9.82
C THR A 104 6.88 -14.40 -8.81
N LYS A 105 7.89 -14.20 -7.93
CA LYS A 105 8.38 -15.14 -6.87
C LYS A 105 8.77 -14.46 -5.53
N LYS A 106 8.98 -15.29 -4.47
CA LYS A 106 8.81 -15.10 -3.00
C LYS A 106 9.94 -14.44 -2.16
N GLY A 107 9.54 -13.86 -1.02
CA GLY A 107 10.32 -13.61 0.22
C GLY A 107 9.78 -12.39 1.01
N MET A 108 9.21 -12.56 2.21
CA MET A 108 8.31 -11.53 2.78
C MET A 108 8.07 -11.64 4.30
N THR A 109 7.88 -10.49 4.99
CA THR A 109 7.61 -10.34 6.43
C THR A 109 6.27 -9.63 6.64
N LYS A 110 5.45 -10.14 7.56
CA LYS A 110 4.02 -9.80 7.75
C LYS A 110 3.74 -8.75 8.81
N VAL A 111 2.83 -7.81 8.52
CA VAL A 111 2.29 -6.82 9.47
C VAL A 111 0.77 -6.82 9.43
N PHE A 112 0.10 -7.17 10.54
CA PHE A 112 -1.37 -7.25 10.63
C PHE A 112 -1.98 -5.92 11.07
N TYR A 113 -3.16 -5.58 10.53
CA TYR A 113 -3.98 -4.46 11.02
C TYR A 113 -5.46 -4.86 11.15
N THR A 114 -6.17 -4.20 12.07
CA THR A 114 -7.59 -4.40 12.31
C THR A 114 -8.35 -3.15 11.91
N VAL A 115 -9.35 -3.30 11.06
CA VAL A 115 -10.29 -2.21 10.72
C VAL A 115 -11.41 -2.21 11.77
N GLY A 116 -11.47 -1.15 12.57
CA GLY A 116 -12.52 -0.96 13.58
C GLY A 116 -13.90 -0.83 12.94
N SER A 117 -14.91 -1.40 13.61
CA SER A 117 -16.33 -1.31 13.25
C SER A 117 -16.96 -0.02 13.76
#